data_AF-K2C430-F1
#
_entry.id   AF-K2C430-F1
#
_cell.length_a   1.000
_cell.length_b   1.000
_cell.length_c   1.000
_cell.angle_alpha   90.00
_cell.angle_beta   90.00
_cell.angle_gamma   90.00
#
_symmetry.space_group_name_H-M   'P 1'
#
loop_
_entity.id
_entity.type
_entity.pdbx_description
1 polymer ?
#
loop_
_entity_poly.entity_id
_entity_poly.type
_entity_poly.pdbx_seq_one_letter_code
_entity_poly.pdbx_strand_id
1 'polypeptide(L)' 'MKKTISVVITAFNVGKTLERTLKSVTWADEIIVTDGSSTDNTASVARKFT' A
#
# COMPACT_ATOMS: atom_id res chain seq x y z
N MET A 1 16.20 -22.03 -3.87
CA MET A 1 15.36 -21.20 -2.96
C MET A 1 14.54 -20.26 -3.80
N LYS A 2 13.23 -20.11 -3.53
CA LYS A 2 12.41 -19.04 -4.14
C LYS A 2 12.85 -17.72 -3.51
N LYS A 3 13.17 -16.71 -4.32
CA LYS A 3 13.43 -15.34 -3.83
C LYS A 3 12.09 -14.69 -3.49
N THR A 4 12.02 -14.00 -2.36
CA THR A 4 10.86 -13.20 -1.97
C THR A 4 10.97 -11.79 -2.53
N ILE A 5 9.83 -11.16 -2.78
CA ILE A 5 9.74 -9.76 -3.22
C ILE A 5 8.87 -8.97 -2.24
N SER A 6 9.46 -7.94 -1.65
CA SER A 6 8.76 -6.94 -0.83
C SER A 6 8.54 -5.67 -1.63
N VAL A 7 7.30 -5.16 -1.63
CA VAL A 7 6.94 -3.86 -2.22
C VAL A 7 6.66 -2.86 -1.12
N VAL A 8 7.48 -1.80 -1.05
CA VAL A 8 7.33 -0.71 -0.07
C VAL A 8 6.70 0.50 -0.76
N ILE A 9 5.59 0.98 -0.20
CA ILE A 9 4.82 2.12 -0.72
C ILE A 9 4.79 3.22 0.33
N THR A 10 5.36 4.37 0.00
CA THR A 10 5.19 5.60 0.77
C THR A 10 3.91 6.32 0.30
N ALA A 11 3.01 6.63 1.24
CA ALA A 11 1.72 7.22 0.94
C ALA A 11 1.54 8.54 1.70
N PHE A 12 1.00 9.57 1.03
CA PHE A 12 0.61 10.84 1.64
C PHE A 12 -0.51 11.50 0.84
N ASN A 13 -1.72 11.56 1.39
CA ASN A 13 -2.91 12.14 0.77
C ASN A 13 -3.26 11.56 -0.62
N VAL A 14 -3.20 10.23 -0.74
CA VAL A 14 -3.43 9.47 -1.98
C VAL A 14 -4.65 8.55 -1.91
N GLY A 15 -5.63 8.84 -1.04
CA GLY A 15 -6.78 7.95 -0.82
C GLY A 15 -7.59 7.65 -2.09
N LYS A 16 -7.56 8.53 -3.10
CA LYS A 16 -8.22 8.32 -4.40
C LYS A 16 -7.50 7.34 -5.33
N THR A 17 -6.20 7.12 -5.15
CA THR A 17 -5.38 6.31 -6.07
C THR A 17 -4.77 5.09 -5.41
N LEU A 18 -4.66 5.07 -4.08
CA LEU A 18 -3.99 4.01 -3.32
C LEU A 18 -4.58 2.63 -3.59
N GLU A 19 -5.91 2.50 -3.70
CA GLU A 19 -6.56 1.21 -3.94
C GLU A 19 -6.10 0.57 -5.25
N ARG A 20 -5.99 1.36 -6.32
CA ARG A 20 -5.48 0.88 -7.62
C ARG A 20 -4.02 0.44 -7.51
N THR A 21 -3.19 1.19 -6.78
CA THR A 21 -1.79 0.86 -6.56
C THR A 21 -1.66 -0.46 -5.80
N LEU A 22 -2.35 -0.61 -4.67
CA LEU A 22 -2.31 -1.82 -3.85
C LEU A 22 -2.78 -3.06 -4.62
N LYS A 23 -3.87 -2.94 -5.40
CA LYS A 23 -4.34 -4.02 -6.29
C LYS A 23 -3.30 -4.45 -7.34
N SER A 24 -2.47 -3.51 -7.82
CA SER A 24 -1.47 -3.83 -8.87
C SER A 24 -0.26 -4.60 -8.36
N VAL A 25 -0.06 -4.65 -7.04
CA VAL A 25 1.11 -5.27 -6.40
C VAL A 25 0.77 -6.45 -5.49
N THR A 26 -0.48 -6.95 -5.54
CA THR A 26 -0.92 -8.13 -4.73
C THR A 26 -0.18 -9.42 -5.05
N TRP A 27 0.65 -9.44 -6.10
CA TRP A 27 1.50 -10.57 -6.44
C TRP A 27 2.77 -10.65 -5.59
N ALA A 28 3.16 -9.57 -4.90
CA ALA A 28 4.31 -9.54 -4.02
C ALA A 28 4.09 -10.43 -2.80
N ASP A 29 5.16 -11.02 -2.27
CA ASP A 29 5.07 -11.87 -1.08
C ASP A 29 4.83 -11.00 0.18
N GLU A 30 5.22 -9.71 0.15
CA GLU A 30 5.02 -8.73 1.22
C GLU A 30 4.73 -7.33 0.65
N ILE A 31 3.78 -6.62 1.25
CA ILE A 31 3.47 -5.22 0.93
C ILE A 31 3.54 -4.39 2.21
N ILE A 32 4.39 -3.36 2.22
CA ILE A 32 4.56 -2.45 3.36
C ILE A 32 4.07 -1.06 2.94
N VAL A 33 3.07 -0.52 3.64
CA VAL A 33 2.59 0.85 3.43
C VAL A 33 3.04 1.74 4.58
N THR A 34 3.80 2.78 4.28
CA THR A 34 4.16 3.82 5.25
C THR A 34 3.35 5.08 4.96
N ASP A 35 2.41 5.40 5.84
CA ASP A 35 1.61 6.62 5.75
C ASP A 35 2.35 7.80 6.38
N GLY A 36 2.59 8.86 5.60
CA GLY A 36 3.26 10.08 6.03
C GLY A 36 2.38 11.00 6.89
N SER A 37 1.51 10.45 7.73
CA SER A 37 0.47 11.16 8.48
C SER A 37 -0.52 11.90 7.56
N SER A 38 -1.12 11.18 6.61
CA SER A 38 -2.16 11.72 5.74
C SER A 38 -3.34 12.30 6.54
N THR A 39 -3.95 13.35 6.00
CA THR A 39 -5.16 13.98 6.56
C THR A 39 -6.43 13.60 5.79
N ASP A 40 -6.30 12.83 4.70
CA ASP A 40 -7.40 12.27 3.94
C ASP A 40 -7.70 10.80 4.34
N ASN A 41 -8.44 10.08 3.49
CA ASN A 41 -8.79 8.68 3.73
C ASN A 41 -7.70 7.67 3.36
N THR A 42 -6.44 8.07 3.13
CA THR A 42 -5.31 7.19 2.75
C THR A 42 -5.17 6.01 3.70
N ALA A 43 -5.07 6.25 5.02
CA ALA A 43 -4.94 5.19 6.01
C ALA A 43 -6.13 4.21 6.01
N SER A 44 -7.35 4.74 5.81
CA SER A 44 -8.57 3.92 5.72
C SER A 44 -8.57 3.03 4.48
N VAL A 45 -8.02 3.50 3.35
CA VAL A 45 -7.88 2.70 2.14
C VAL A 45 -6.82 1.61 2.33
N ALA A 46 -5.68 1.92 2.93
CA ALA A 46 -4.62 0.95 3.23
C ALA A 46 -5.12 -0.21 4.12
N ARG A 47 -5.90 0.12 5.16
CA ARG A 47 -6.49 -0.85 6.11
C ARG A 47 -7.45 -1.88 5.49
N LYS A 48 -7.93 -1.65 4.26
CA LYS A 48 -8.77 -2.64 3.54
C LYS A 48 -7.98 -3.83 2.98
N PHE A 49 -6.64 -3.76 3.01
CA PHE A 49 -5.74 -4.77 2.42
C PHE A 49 -4.95 -5.56 3.49
N THR A 50 -5.43 -5.56 4.74
CA THR A 50 -4.88 -6.32 5.88
C THR A 50 -5.91 -7.28 6.41
#